data_AF-F3B3M6-F1
#
_entry.id   AF-F3B3M6-F1
#
_cell.length_a   1.000
_cell.length_b   1.000
_cell.length_c   1.000
_cell.angle_alpha   90.00
_cell.angle_beta   90.00
_cell.angle_gamma   90.00
#
_symmetry.space_group_name_H-M   'P 1'
#
loop_
_entity.id
_entity.type
_entity.pdbx_description
1 polymer ?
#
loop_
_entity_poly.entity_id
_entity_poly.type
_entity_poly.pdbx_seq_one_letter_code
_entity_poly.pdbx_strand_id
1 'polypeptide(L)' 'MKQVKLIDGRVCIDHIHMYIAIPPKISVSEFMSYLKGKSALMLFDRHPEYRNKWGDRHFWARGYYVSTVGNVNEE' A
#
# COMPACT_ATOMS: atom_id res chain seq x y z
N MET A 1 -10.03 2.51 -12.78
CA MET A 1 -8.86 1.97 -12.05
C MET A 1 -7.86 3.09 -11.80
N LYS A 2 -7.08 3.07 -10.70
CA LYS A 2 -6.23 4.19 -10.27
C LYS A 2 -4.99 4.49 -11.16
N GLN A 3 -4.77 3.78 -12.27
CA GLN A 3 -3.64 4.00 -13.20
C GLN A 3 -2.25 4.03 -12.53
N VAL A 4 -2.11 3.45 -11.33
CA VAL A 4 -0.82 3.29 -10.64
C VAL A 4 -0.14 2.04 -11.16
N LYS A 5 1.14 2.15 -11.52
CA LYS A 5 1.96 1.03 -11.99
C LYS A 5 2.81 0.49 -10.85
N LEU A 6 2.74 -0.82 -10.60
CA LEU A 6 3.71 -1.52 -9.75
C LEU A 6 4.97 -1.79 -10.57
N ILE A 7 6.10 -1.27 -10.13
CA ILE A 7 7.41 -1.46 -10.77
C ILE A 7 8.13 -2.64 -10.11
N ASP A 8 8.16 -2.66 -8.79
CA ASP A 8 8.70 -3.77 -7.99
C ASP A 8 8.00 -3.84 -6.62
N GLY A 9 8.04 -4.98 -5.94
CA GLY A 9 7.45 -5.15 -4.62
C GLY A 9 7.93 -6.37 -3.86
N ARG A 10 8.03 -6.23 -2.54
CA ARG A 10 8.42 -7.30 -1.62
C ARG A 10 7.45 -7.38 -0.45
N VAL A 11 6.96 -8.59 -0.19
CA VAL A 11 6.20 -8.90 1.03
C VAL A 11 7.16 -9.41 2.09
N CYS A 12 7.23 -8.70 3.21
CA CYS A 12 7.96 -9.10 4.40
C CYS A 12 6.97 -9.69 5.42
N ILE A 13 7.48 -10.23 6.52
CA ILE A 13 6.65 -10.88 7.54
C ILE A 13 5.63 -9.91 8.20
N ASP A 14 5.97 -8.64 8.31
CA ASP A 14 5.20 -7.61 9.05
C ASP A 14 5.01 -6.29 8.27
N HIS A 15 5.55 -6.18 7.05
CA HIS A 15 5.40 -5.00 6.20
C HIS A 15 5.52 -5.34 4.70
N ILE A 16 5.23 -4.38 3.84
CA ILE A 16 5.39 -4.50 2.39
C ILE A 16 6.21 -3.31 1.88
N HIS A 17 7.22 -3.59 1.05
CA HIS A 17 7.89 -2.59 0.23
C HIS A 17 7.27 -2.57 -1.17
N MET A 18 7.00 -1.37 -1.68
CA MET A 18 6.47 -1.20 -3.04
C MET A 18 7.22 -0.07 -3.73
N TYR A 19 7.69 -0.34 -4.94
CA TYR A 19 8.16 0.66 -5.87
C TYR A 19 7.09 0.88 -6.93
N ILE A 20 6.49 2.07 -6.94
CA ILE A 20 5.28 2.37 -7.72
C ILE A 20 5.41 3.71 -8.45
N ALA A 21 4.81 3.79 -9.64
CA ALA A 21 4.58 5.05 -10.33
C ALA A 21 3.12 5.47 -10.15
N ILE A 22 2.90 6.58 -9.44
CA ILE A 22 1.58 7.17 -9.20
C ILE A 22 1.39 8.35 -10.18
N PRO A 23 0.25 8.44 -10.91
CA PRO A 23 -0.06 9.61 -11.71
C PRO A 23 -0.07 10.89 -10.86
N PRO A 24 0.51 12.02 -11.32
CA PRO A 24 0.69 13.23 -10.51
C PRO A 24 -0.63 13.87 -10.05
N LYS A 25 -1.75 13.56 -10.73
CA LYS A 25 -3.11 13.98 -10.33
C LYS A 25 -3.66 13.24 -9.11
N ILE A 26 -2.99 12.18 -8.65
CA ILE A 26 -3.38 11.37 -7.50
C ILE A 26 -2.37 11.62 -6.39
N SER A 27 -2.85 12.09 -5.24
CA SER A 27 -1.97 12.26 -4.09
C SER A 27 -1.51 10.90 -3.54
N VAL A 28 -0.29 10.85 -2.99
CA VAL A 28 0.24 9.64 -2.34
C VAL A 28 -0.72 9.16 -1.24
N SER A 29 -1.24 10.08 -0.42
CA SER A 29 -2.16 9.76 0.68
C SER A 29 -3.47 9.14 0.20
N GLU A 30 -4.04 9.65 -0.89
CA GLU A 30 -5.25 9.09 -1.51
C GLU A 30 -4.98 7.65 -1.99
N PHE A 31 -3.85 7.40 -2.66
CA PHE A 31 -3.50 6.06 -3.10
C PHE A 31 -3.26 5.10 -1.92
N MET A 32 -2.54 5.54 -0.89
CA MET A 32 -2.27 4.71 0.29
C MET A 32 -3.54 4.40 1.09
N SER A 33 -4.48 5.34 1.18
CA SER A 33 -5.81 5.10 1.77
C SER A 33 -6.57 4.01 1.01
N TYR A 34 -6.62 4.13 -0.32
CA TYR A 34 -7.25 3.14 -1.18
C TYR A 34 -6.60 1.75 -1.05
N LEU A 35 -5.27 1.68 -1.17
CA LEU A 35 -4.53 0.43 -1.16
C LEU A 35 -4.68 -0.30 0.18
N LYS A 36 -4.45 0.40 1.30
CA LYS A 36 -4.54 -0.20 2.64
C LYS A 36 -5.97 -0.63 2.95
N GLY A 37 -6.96 0.20 2.61
CA GLY A 37 -8.38 -0.11 2.84
C GLY A 37 -8.86 -1.31 2.02
N LYS A 38 -8.58 -1.33 0.71
CA LYS A 38 -9.00 -2.43 -0.17
C LYS A 38 -8.31 -3.74 0.16
N SER A 39 -7.00 -3.71 0.42
CA SER A 39 -6.26 -4.93 0.78
C SER A 39 -6.71 -5.52 2.11
N ALA A 40 -6.99 -4.68 3.12
CA ALA A 40 -7.54 -5.15 4.40
C ALA A 40 -8.93 -5.81 4.21
N LEU A 41 -9.79 -5.19 3.39
CA LEU A 41 -11.10 -5.76 3.06
C LEU A 41 -10.95 -7.13 2.38
N MET A 42 -10.10 -7.23 1.36
CA MET A 42 -9.84 -8.48 0.63
C MET A 42 -9.25 -9.57 1.54
N LEU A 43 -8.36 -9.18 2.46
CA LEU A 43 -7.80 -10.11 3.44
C LEU A 43 -8.89 -10.66 4.35
N PHE A 44 -9.73 -9.82 4.94
CA PHE A 44 -10.78 -10.27 5.87
C PHE A 44 -11.95 -11.00 5.20
N ASP A 45 -12.12 -10.84 3.90
CA ASP A 45 -13.05 -11.62 3.09
C ASP A 45 -12.50 -13.04 2.88
N ARG A 46 -11.21 -13.17 2.52
CA ARG A 46 -10.55 -14.46 2.27
C ARG A 46 -10.15 -15.21 3.55
N HIS A 47 -9.79 -14.47 4.60
CA HIS A 47 -9.29 -14.96 5.88
C HIS A 47 -10.06 -14.32 7.05
N PRO A 48 -11.34 -14.70 7.25
CA PRO A 48 -12.17 -14.14 8.32
C PRO A 48 -11.59 -14.32 9.72
N GLU A 49 -10.75 -15.35 9.94
CA GLU A 49 -10.06 -15.65 11.19
C GLU A 49 -9.18 -14.50 11.69
N TYR A 50 -8.75 -13.59 10.80
CA TYR A 50 -7.90 -12.46 11.16
C TYR A 50 -8.66 -11.19 11.55
N ARG A 51 -9.99 -11.14 11.41
CA ARG A 51 -10.80 -9.92 11.64
C ARG A 51 -10.62 -9.29 13.03
N ASN A 52 -10.40 -10.12 14.05
CA ASN A 52 -10.28 -9.68 15.44
C ASN A 52 -8.85 -9.79 15.99
N LYS A 53 -7.88 -10.24 15.19
CA LYS A 53 -6.53 -10.57 15.67
C LYS A 53 -5.75 -9.36 16.18
N TRP A 54 -6.01 -8.17 15.63
CA TRP A 54 -5.28 -6.93 15.95
C TRP A 54 -6.24 -5.78 16.31
N GLY A 55 -7.39 -6.10 16.91
CA GLY A 55 -8.53 -5.18 17.11
C GLY A 55 -9.61 -5.37 16.03
N ASP A 56 -10.73 -4.66 16.14
CA ASP A 56 -11.85 -4.77 15.16
C ASP A 56 -11.40 -4.30 13.78
N ARG A 57 -11.07 -5.27 12.92
CA ARG A 57 -10.72 -5.08 11.50
C ARG A 57 -9.56 -4.13 11.26
N HIS A 58 -8.57 -4.12 12.15
CA HIS A 58 -7.29 -3.47 11.92
C HIS A 58 -6.28 -4.47 11.35
N PHE A 59 -5.78 -4.22 10.15
CA PHE A 59 -4.71 -5.04 9.53
C PHE A 59 -3.42 -4.24 9.38
N TRP A 60 -3.52 -3.03 8.82
CA TRP A 60 -2.38 -2.15 8.64
C TRP A 60 -2.18 -1.21 9.84
N ALA A 61 -0.93 -0.89 10.14
CA ALA A 61 -0.62 0.26 11.00
C ALA A 61 -1.25 1.55 10.45
N ARG A 62 -1.52 2.55 11.30
CA ARG A 62 -2.16 3.82 10.87
C ARG A 62 -1.31 4.56 9.83
N GLY A 63 0.01 4.62 10.05
CA GLY A 63 0.97 5.30 9.18
C GLY A 63 1.41 4.52 7.94
N TYR A 64 2.23 5.16 7.12
CA TYR A 64 3.01 4.56 6.04
C TYR A 64 4.27 5.40 5.82
N TYR A 65 5.33 4.78 5.30
CA TYR A 65 6.53 5.48 4.88
C TYR A 65 6.50 5.72 3.37
N VAL A 66 6.98 6.88 2.93
CA VAL A 66 7.16 7.19 1.51
C VAL A 66 8.46 7.97 1.32
N SER A 67 9.18 7.62 0.26
CA SER A 67 10.29 8.40 -0.26
C SER A 67 10.14 8.51 -1.77
N THR A 68 10.46 9.65 -2.35
CA THR A 68 10.46 9.84 -3.80
C THR A 68 11.81 9.45 -4.37
N VAL A 69 11.79 8.71 -5.47
CA VAL A 69 12.97 8.46 -6.30
C VAL A 69 12.77 9.17 -7.63
N GLY A 70 13.80 9.88 -8.07
CA GLY A 70 13.88 10.45 -9.40
C GLY A 70 15.17 9.97 -10.04
N ASN A 71 15.13 9.70 -11.34
CA ASN A 71 16.36 9.62 -12.10
C ASN A 71 16.89 11.06 -12.22
N VAL A 72 17.99 11.35 -11.51
CA VAL A 72 18.83 12.48 -11.89
C VAL A 72 19.62 11.96 -13.07
N ASN A 73 19.26 12.37 -14.29
CA ASN A 73 20.11 12.09 -15.43
C ASN A 73 21.43 12.84 -15.16
N GLU A 74 22.48 12.12 -14.81
CA GLU A 74 23.86 12.61 -14.92
C GLU A 74 24.25 12.49 -16.40
N GLU A 75 23.79 13.45 -17.21
CA GLU A 75 24.49 13.85 -18.44
C GLU A 75 25.22 15.16 -18.17
#